data_AF-A0A137QIR9-F1
#
_entry.id   AF-A0A137QIR9-F1
#
_cell.length_a   1.000
_cell.length_b   1.000
_cell.length_c   1.000
_cell.angle_alpha   90.00
_cell.angle_beta   90.00
_cell.angle_gamma   90.00
#
_symmetry.space_group_name_H-M   'P 1'
#
loop_
_entity.id
_entity.type
_entity.pdbx_description
1 polymer ?
#
loop_
_entity_poly.entity_id
_entity_poly.type
_entity_poly.pdbx_seq_one_letter_code
_entity_poly.pdbx_strand_id
1 'polypeptide(L)' 'MDERQQCYFQPKCELCGLRMALEEETYLLQGCRNLVVETDAKYLSGMLNNPGKMPNATINH' A
#
# COMPACT_ATOMS: atom_id res chain seq x y z
N MET A 1 -5.18 -2.05 22.04
CA MET A 1 -4.46 -2.29 20.77
C MET A 1 -3.82 -0.98 20.36
N ASP A 2 -2.50 -0.86 20.47
CA ASP A 2 -1.77 0.39 20.26
C ASP A 2 -1.99 0.97 18.85
N GLU A 3 -2.18 2.28 18.75
CA GLU A 3 -2.32 3.01 17.47
C GLU A 3 -1.15 2.77 16.53
N ARG A 4 0.05 2.58 17.10
CA ARG A 4 1.26 2.20 16.36
C ARG A 4 1.08 0.85 15.69
N GLN A 5 0.53 -0.14 16.39
CA GLN A 5 0.25 -1.46 15.82
C GLN A 5 -0.85 -1.39 14.76
N GLN A 6 -1.90 -0.60 14.95
CA GLN A 6 -2.91 -0.37 13.92
C GLN A 6 -2.30 0.25 12.65
N CYS A 7 -1.41 1.24 12.78
CA CYS A 7 -0.66 1.82 11.66
C CYS A 7 0.33 0.85 11.00
N TYR A 8 0.76 -0.22 11.67
CA TYR A 8 1.61 -1.24 11.04
C TYR A 8 0.78 -2.28 10.28
N PHE A 9 -0.43 -2.59 10.76
CA PHE A 9 -1.32 -3.55 10.12
C PHE A 9 -2.09 -2.92 8.96
N GLN A 10 -2.62 -1.71 9.13
CA GLN A 10 -3.50 -1.08 8.15
C GLN A 10 -2.82 -0.91 6.76
N PRO A 11 -1.62 -0.32 6.61
CA PRO A 11 -0.98 -0.18 5.32
C PRO A 11 -0.59 -1.51 4.67
N LYS A 12 -0.26 -2.53 5.48
CA LYS A 12 0.02 -3.88 4.97
C LYS A 12 -1.25 -4.55 4.47
N CYS A 13 -2.37 -4.39 5.18
CA CYS A 13 -3.68 -4.86 4.77
C CYS A 13 -4.15 -4.15 3.50
N GLU A 14 -3.98 -2.83 3.41
CA GLU A 14 -4.28 -2.03 2.22
C GLU A 14 -3.43 -2.45 1.02
N LEU A 15 -2.12 -2.66 1.20
CA LEU A 15 -1.24 -3.17 0.14
C LEU A 15 -1.64 -4.57 -0.32
N CYS A 16 -2.00 -5.44 0.62
CA CYS A 16 -2.46 -6.80 0.33
C CYS A 16 -3.78 -6.78 -0.44
N GLY A 17 -4.74 -5.95 -0.02
CA GLY A 17 -6.02 -5.77 -0.71
C GLY A 17 -5.83 -5.20 -2.12
N LEU A 18 -4.94 -4.22 -2.27
CA LEU A 18 -4.60 -3.68 -3.59
C LEU A 18 -3.98 -4.74 -4.50
N ARG A 19 -3.05 -5.55 -3.99
CA ARG A 19 -2.46 -6.66 -4.77
C ARG A 19 -3.55 -7.64 -5.23
N MET A 20 -4.44 -8.04 -4.33
CA MET A 20 -5.51 -8.97 -4.66
C MET A 20 -6.46 -8.41 -5.72
N ALA A 21 -6.87 -7.15 -5.59
CA ALA A 21 -7.75 -6.51 -6.58
C ALA A 21 -7.09 -6.42 -7.97
N LEU A 22 -5.79 -6.12 -8.02
CA LEU A 22 -5.04 -6.11 -9.28
C LEU A 22 -4.86 -7.51 -9.87
N GLU A 23 -4.70 -8.54 -9.04
CA GLU A 23 -4.61 -9.94 -9.47
C GLU A 23 -5.94 -10.44 -10.06
N GLU A 24 -7.06 -10.10 -9.42
CA GLU A 24 -8.41 -10.45 -9.89
C GLU A 24 -8.72 -9.78 -11.24
N GLU A 25 -8.30 -8.53 -11.41
CA GLU A 25 -8.52 -7.75 -12.62
C GLU A 25 -7.41 -7.90 -13.68
N THR A 26 -6.53 -8.90 -13.53
CA THR A 26 -5.39 -9.12 -14.45
C THR A 26 -5.81 -9.18 -15.91
N TYR A 27 -6.97 -9.77 -16.21
CA TYR A 27 -7.49 -9.86 -17.58
C TYR A 27 -7.85 -8.49 -18.17
N LEU A 28 -8.47 -7.60 -17.38
CA LEU A 28 -8.84 -6.26 -17.82
C LEU A 28 -7.62 -5.33 -17.90
N LEU A 29 -6.65 -5.54 -17.02
CA LEU A 29 -5.42 -4.76 -16.96
C LEU A 29 -4.37 -5.26 -17.98
N GLN A 30 -4.59 -6.42 -18.59
CA GLN A 30 -3.67 -7.00 -19.56
C GLN A 30 -3.52 -6.08 -20.79
N GLY A 31 -2.31 -5.55 -21.00
CA GLY A 31 -2.02 -4.63 -22.09
C GLY A 31 -2.17 -3.14 -21.71
N CYS A 32 -2.60 -2.82 -20.49
CA CYS A 32 -2.56 -1.46 -19.97
C CYS A 32 -1.10 -1.05 -19.70
N ARG A 33 -0.57 -0.12 -20.50
CA ARG A 33 0.83 0.31 -20.41
C ARG A 33 1.08 1.33 -19.29
N ASN A 34 0.07 2.13 -18.96
CA ASN A 34 0.13 3.18 -17.93
C ASN A 34 -1.06 3.06 -16.99
N LEU A 35 -1.00 2.11 -16.05
CA LEU A 35 -1.97 2.02 -14.97
C LEU A 35 -1.63 3.02 -13.86
N VAL A 36 -2.57 3.90 -13.52
CA VAL A 36 -2.48 4.81 -12.37
C VAL A 36 -3.54 4.41 -11.36
N VAL A 37 -3.11 4.09 -10.13
CA VAL A 37 -4.01 3.71 -9.03
C VAL A 37 -4.02 4.83 -8.00
N GLU A 38 -5.17 5.46 -7.80
CA GLU A 38 -5.40 6.40 -6.72
C GLU A 38 -5.88 5.67 -5.47
N THR A 39 -5.24 5.94 -4.34
CA THR A 39 -5.56 5.29 -3.06
C THR A 39 -5.25 6.25 -1.91
N ASP A 40 -6.08 6.26 -0.87
CA ASP A 40 -5.87 7.06 0.35
C ASP A 40 -4.81 6.44 1.29
N ALA A 41 -4.11 5.41 0.82
CA ALA A 41 -3.10 4.70 1.58
C ALA A 41 -1.77 5.48 1.58
N LYS A 42 -1.73 6.52 2.43
CA LYS A 42 -0.62 7.49 2.60
C LYS A 42 0.76 6.86 2.80
N TYR A 43 0.82 5.60 3.24
CA TYR A 43 2.07 4.89 3.54
C TYR A 43 2.54 3.96 2.42
N LEU A 44 1.73 3.70 1.38
CA LEU A 44 2.11 2.78 0.30
C LEU A 44 3.31 3.28 -0.49
N SER A 45 3.36 4.58 -0.81
CA SER A 45 4.50 5.17 -1.52
C SER A 45 5.81 4.96 -0.75
N GLY A 46 5.80 5.17 0.57
CA GLY A 46 6.97 4.93 1.42
C GLY A 46 7.37 3.45 1.47
N MET A 47 6.38 2.54 1.53
CA MET A 47 6.61 1.09 1.56
C MET A 47 7.14 0.55 0.22
N LEU A 48 6.63 1.04 -0.91
CA LEU A 48 7.08 0.63 -2.25
C LEU A 48 8.50 1.14 -2.56
N ASN A 49 8.79 2.39 -2.18
CA ASN A 49 10.11 3.00 -2.41
C ASN A 49 11.19 2.45 -1.47
N ASN A 50 10.82 1.93 -0.29
CA ASN A 50 11.78 1.36 0.64
C ASN A 50 11.22 0.11 1.37
N PRO A 51 11.14 -1.05 0.69
CA PRO A 51 10.44 -2.25 1.19
C PRO A 51 11.05 -2.86 2.46
N GLY A 52 12.30 -2.50 2.81
CA GLY A 52 12.98 -2.91 4.03
C GLY A 52 13.04 -1.86 5.14
N LYS A 53 12.59 -0.62 4.90
CA LYS A 53 12.47 0.39 5.96
C LYS A 53 11.10 0.17 6.52
N MET A 54 11.06 -0.24 7.78
CA MET A 54 9.91 0.06 8.63
C MET A 54 9.60 1.55 8.42
N PRO A 55 8.34 1.96 8.14
CA PRO A 55 8.00 3.37 8.01
C PRO A 55 8.38 3.98 9.34
N ASN A 56 9.54 4.65 9.34
CA ASN A 56 10.14 5.15 10.54
C ASN A 56 9.17 6.22 10.99
N ALA A 57 8.52 5.95 12.14
CA ALA A 57 7.48 6.77 12.74
C ALA A 57 7.56 8.20 12.23
N THR A 58 6.67 8.56 11.29
CA THR A 58 6.44 9.96 11.00
C THR A 58 5.84 10.50 12.29
N ILE A 59 6.70 11.06 13.14
CA ILE A 59 6.31 11.86 14.28
C ILE A 59 5.61 13.06 13.66
N ASN A 60 4.29 12.95 13.49
CA ASN A 60 3.45 14.11 13.32
C ASN A 60 3.52 14.87 14.66
N HIS A 61 4.09 16.08 14.62
CA HIS A 61 3.94 17.09 15.67
C HIS A 61 2.51 17.64 15.65
#